data_AF-A0A7X1E762-F1
#
_entry.id   AF-A0A7X1E762-F1
#
_cell.length_a   1.000
_cell.length_b   1.000
_cell.length_c   1.000
_cell.angle_alpha   90.00
_cell.angle_beta   90.00
_cell.angle_gamma   90.00
#
_symmetry.space_group_name_H-M   'P 1'
#
loop_
_entity.id
_entity.type
_entity.pdbx_description
1 polymer ?
#
loop_
_entity_poly.entity_id
_entity_poly.type
_entity_poly.pdbx_seq_one_letter_code
_entity_poly.pdbx_strand_id
1 'polypeptide(L)'
;MAWRIDKYVVRGLIQNIVPGRVVGTVWLKGLNQPIELNLRGNCYRDLAGARLEFKNPDPVEGDYSGFDIFQEGTVGDMTASKKVKIINDSEPTLSDSEEGPVYSLSNCLYLEWFSESNGRVLIESVDFSWKVSLPKWSLSEAAEKEQQEANKQAMFKFMDELSRALNPAEQREAPSEEEMDEFQWEAYLQKTDARSDMLLELFEKYENDPQCEEIIAQAMGWEIESMDVTEEFIDDWDLDQRDDDRDPESEYIPNHPLITSMMDITSRLYYEAESRKLITEDGANPWNQLIWHAQMTVSKLIAALEEVAEGVPSEPGFVVATLKRSLHLLHLTIATIEACISLDPEEHRWTQEIRKELFSLREAVIDLMHNYRQS
;
A
#
# COMPACT_ATOMS: atom_id res chain seq x y z
N MET A 1 4.31 5.80 1.33
CA MET A 1 3.31 6.25 0.33
C MET A 1 3.96 7.17 -0.69
N ALA A 2 3.91 6.80 -1.97
CA ALA A 2 4.57 7.50 -3.07
C ALA A 2 3.54 8.09 -4.06
N TRP A 3 3.81 9.29 -4.57
CA TRP A 3 3.05 9.86 -5.67
C TRP A 3 3.39 9.16 -6.98
N ARG A 4 2.53 8.23 -7.42
CA ARG A 4 2.62 7.60 -8.74
C ARG A 4 1.87 8.44 -9.76
N ILE A 5 2.60 9.11 -10.65
CA ILE A 5 2.03 10.12 -11.55
C ILE A 5 2.08 9.74 -13.04
N ASP A 6 2.53 8.52 -13.36
CA ASP A 6 2.69 8.02 -14.72
C ASP A 6 1.44 8.21 -15.59
N LYS A 7 0.24 7.82 -15.11
CA LYS A 7 -1.03 7.99 -15.83
C LYS A 7 -1.36 9.44 -16.17
N TYR A 8 -0.87 10.39 -15.38
CA TYR A 8 -1.22 11.81 -15.48
C TYR A 8 -0.26 12.61 -16.35
N VAL A 9 0.94 12.08 -16.59
CA VAL A 9 1.95 12.74 -17.43
C VAL A 9 1.43 12.90 -18.83
N VAL A 10 1.47 14.12 -19.37
CA VAL A 10 1.30 14.38 -20.81
C VAL A 10 2.64 14.23 -21.53
N ARG A 11 3.68 14.85 -20.97
CA ARG A 11 5.05 14.81 -21.49
C ARG A 11 6.04 15.26 -20.41
N GLY A 12 7.30 14.94 -20.58
CA GLY A 12 8.37 15.42 -19.71
C GLY A 12 9.67 15.63 -20.42
N LEU A 13 10.49 16.48 -19.81
CA LEU A 13 11.84 16.81 -20.21
C LEU A 13 12.72 16.76 -18.96
N ILE A 14 13.63 15.80 -18.87
CA ILE A 14 14.57 15.67 -17.75
C ILE A 14 15.99 15.69 -18.30
N GLN A 15 16.91 16.33 -17.59
CA GLN A 15 18.29 16.44 -18.02
C GLN A 15 19.25 16.32 -16.84
N ASN A 16 20.30 15.52 -17.04
CA ASN A 16 21.42 15.39 -16.12
C ASN A 16 22.71 15.88 -16.79
N ILE A 17 22.65 17.04 -17.43
CA ILE A 17 23.76 17.61 -18.22
C ILE A 17 24.91 18.09 -17.33
N VAL A 18 24.62 18.49 -16.09
CA VAL A 18 25.62 18.91 -15.10
C VAL A 18 25.76 17.78 -14.08
N PRO A 19 26.98 17.24 -13.86
CA PRO A 19 27.20 16.22 -12.84
C PRO A 19 26.71 16.69 -11.46
N GLY A 20 26.04 15.78 -10.74
CA GLY A 20 25.46 16.00 -9.42
C GLY A 20 24.15 16.79 -9.42
N ARG A 21 23.60 17.14 -10.59
CA ARG A 21 22.35 17.89 -10.68
C ARG A 21 21.45 17.36 -11.80
N VAL A 22 20.21 17.06 -11.44
CA VAL A 22 19.13 16.74 -12.38
C VAL A 22 18.13 17.87 -12.35
N VAL A 23 17.80 18.42 -13.52
CA VAL A 23 16.72 19.40 -13.65
C VAL A 23 15.75 18.95 -14.71
N GLY A 24 14.50 19.37 -14.61
CA GLY A 24 13.49 18.92 -15.55
C GLY A 24 12.18 19.67 -15.44
N THR A 25 11.31 19.39 -16.40
CA THR A 25 9.93 19.87 -16.43
C THR A 25 9.01 18.73 -16.83
N VAL A 26 7.93 18.53 -16.10
CA VAL A 26 6.93 17.49 -16.37
C VAL A 26 5.56 18.15 -16.47
N TRP A 27 4.85 17.91 -17.56
CA TRP A 27 3.50 18.43 -17.76
C TRP A 27 2.49 17.35 -17.41
N LEU A 28 1.60 17.64 -16.47
CA LEU A 28 0.48 16.76 -16.12
C LEU A 28 -0.82 17.27 -16.74
N LYS A 29 -1.77 16.37 -17.03
CA LYS A 29 -3.06 16.71 -17.63
C LYS A 29 -3.99 17.29 -16.57
N GLY A 30 -4.45 18.53 -16.75
CA GLY A 30 -5.30 19.24 -15.78
C GLY A 30 -4.54 20.29 -14.97
N LEU A 31 -3.20 20.24 -14.95
CA LEU A 31 -2.38 21.32 -14.40
C LEU A 31 -2.05 22.37 -15.47
N ASN A 32 -2.27 23.64 -15.13
CA ASN A 32 -1.95 24.78 -16.00
C ASN A 32 -0.45 25.12 -16.03
N GLN A 33 0.32 24.63 -15.06
CA GLN A 33 1.76 24.86 -14.95
C GLN A 33 2.48 23.50 -14.91
N PRO A 34 3.66 23.38 -15.54
CA PRO A 34 4.46 22.18 -15.41
C PRO A 34 5.05 22.07 -14.00
N ILE A 35 5.32 20.84 -13.60
CA ILE A 35 6.17 20.54 -12.46
C ILE A 35 7.61 20.88 -12.85
N GLU A 36 8.32 21.60 -12.00
CA GLU A 36 9.73 21.94 -12.17
C GLU A 36 10.60 21.12 -11.21
N LEU A 37 11.58 20.41 -11.75
CA LEU A 37 12.49 19.56 -10.99
C LEU A 37 13.83 20.27 -10.80
N ASN A 38 14.31 20.31 -9.55
CA ASN A 38 15.65 20.74 -9.18
C ASN A 38 16.22 19.78 -8.12
N LEU A 39 16.86 18.71 -8.60
CA LEU A 39 17.25 17.58 -7.78
C LEU A 39 18.78 17.45 -7.68
N ARG A 40 19.24 17.06 -6.49
CA ARG A 40 20.64 16.74 -6.20
C ARG A 40 20.91 15.26 -6.50
N GLY A 41 22.00 14.95 -7.21
CA GLY A 41 22.39 13.59 -7.61
C GLY A 41 22.46 13.40 -9.12
N ASN A 42 22.63 12.16 -9.57
CA ASN A 42 22.73 11.81 -10.99
C ASN A 42 21.76 10.70 -11.36
N CYS A 43 21.38 10.66 -12.64
CA CYS A 43 20.70 9.52 -13.21
C CYS A 43 21.67 8.35 -13.43
N TYR A 44 21.13 7.17 -13.72
CA TYR A 44 21.92 6.01 -14.13
C TYR A 44 22.64 6.24 -15.46
N ARG A 45 23.60 5.37 -15.78
CA ARG A 45 24.56 5.55 -16.87
C ARG A 45 23.89 5.81 -18.23
N ASP A 46 22.70 5.31 -18.46
CA ASP A 46 21.93 5.50 -19.69
C ASP A 46 21.35 6.91 -19.86
N LEU A 47 21.12 7.63 -18.76
CA LEU A 47 20.60 9.00 -18.76
C LEU A 47 21.62 10.04 -18.25
N ALA A 48 22.69 9.59 -17.60
CA ALA A 48 23.80 10.42 -17.13
C ALA A 48 24.40 11.25 -18.28
N GLY A 49 24.52 12.56 -18.06
CA GLY A 49 25.01 13.49 -19.09
C GLY A 49 24.06 13.77 -20.24
N ALA A 50 22.88 13.14 -20.29
CA ALA A 50 21.94 13.25 -21.38
C ALA A 50 20.70 14.08 -21.03
N ARG A 51 19.91 14.34 -22.06
CA ARG A 51 18.56 14.91 -21.99
C ARG A 51 17.57 13.83 -22.43
N LEU A 52 16.62 13.55 -21.57
CA LEU A 52 15.50 12.65 -21.78
C LEU A 52 14.25 13.47 -22.12
N GLU A 53 13.63 13.17 -23.25
CA GLU A 53 12.29 13.65 -23.61
C GLU A 53 11.34 12.46 -23.68
N PHE A 54 10.20 12.55 -23.01
CA PHE A 54 9.21 11.47 -23.00
C PHE A 54 7.79 12.01 -23.14
N LYS A 55 6.90 11.16 -23.65
CA LYS A 55 5.49 11.49 -23.87
C LYS A 55 4.61 10.26 -23.61
N ASN A 56 3.56 10.47 -22.82
CA ASN A 56 2.49 9.49 -22.62
C ASN A 56 1.52 9.52 -23.81
N PRO A 57 1.20 8.37 -24.45
CA PRO A 57 0.20 8.31 -25.51
C PRO A 57 -1.21 8.64 -25.03
N ASP A 58 -1.59 8.25 -23.81
CA ASP A 58 -2.96 8.38 -23.29
C ASP A 58 -3.00 8.92 -21.85
N PRO A 59 -2.80 10.24 -21.68
CA PRO A 59 -2.82 10.85 -20.35
C PRO A 59 -4.24 10.98 -19.80
N VAL A 60 -4.41 10.64 -18.53
CA VAL A 60 -5.66 10.82 -17.75
C VAL A 60 -5.52 12.03 -16.83
N GLU A 61 -6.63 12.69 -16.53
CA GLU A 61 -6.63 13.81 -15.58
C GLU A 61 -6.62 13.25 -14.14
N GLY A 62 -5.75 13.77 -13.28
CA GLY A 62 -5.58 13.31 -11.91
C GLY A 62 -6.06 14.32 -10.86
N ASP A 63 -6.13 13.87 -9.61
CA ASP A 63 -6.26 14.77 -8.46
C ASP A 63 -4.87 15.20 -7.96
N TYR A 64 -4.63 16.50 -7.93
CA TYR A 64 -3.36 17.11 -7.54
C TYR A 64 -3.46 17.87 -6.22
N SER A 65 -4.53 17.65 -5.44
CA SER A 65 -4.74 18.29 -4.15
C SER A 65 -3.56 17.99 -3.21
N GLY A 66 -2.81 19.04 -2.83
CA GLY A 66 -1.62 18.90 -1.99
C GLY A 66 -0.32 18.57 -2.72
N PHE A 67 -0.32 18.53 -4.05
CA PHE A 67 0.89 18.33 -4.85
C PHE A 67 1.59 19.67 -5.14
N ASP A 68 2.89 19.79 -4.81
CA ASP A 68 3.65 21.01 -5.10
C ASP A 68 4.20 20.93 -6.53
N ILE A 69 4.15 22.02 -7.27
CA ILE A 69 4.70 22.07 -8.63
C ILE A 69 6.22 22.25 -8.61
N PHE A 70 6.81 22.73 -7.51
CA PHE A 70 8.25 22.87 -7.37
C PHE A 70 8.82 21.69 -6.58
N GLN A 71 9.64 20.89 -7.27
CA GLN A 71 10.25 19.69 -6.72
C GLN A 71 11.73 19.94 -6.43
N GLU A 72 12.03 20.29 -5.19
CA GLU A 72 13.39 20.33 -4.66
C GLU A 72 13.67 19.08 -3.85
N GLY A 73 14.83 18.46 -4.06
CA GLY A 73 15.10 17.20 -3.39
C GLY A 73 16.32 16.43 -3.91
N THR A 74 16.25 15.11 -3.79
CA THR A 74 17.33 14.20 -4.16
C THR A 74 16.85 13.21 -5.22
N VAL A 75 17.73 12.89 -6.16
CA VAL A 75 17.49 11.88 -7.19
C VAL A 75 17.43 10.49 -6.53
N GLY A 76 16.37 9.74 -6.82
CA GLY A 76 16.31 8.30 -6.58
C GLY A 76 16.72 7.55 -7.84
N ASP A 77 16.11 6.41 -8.13
CA ASP A 77 16.48 5.67 -9.34
C ASP A 77 15.89 6.34 -10.60
N MET A 78 16.76 6.73 -11.54
CA MET A 78 16.34 7.33 -12.82
C MET A 78 17.04 6.63 -13.98
N THR A 79 16.28 5.85 -14.74
CA THR A 79 16.77 5.08 -15.90
C THR A 79 15.66 4.84 -16.93
N ALA A 80 16.04 4.73 -18.19
CA ALA A 80 15.20 4.28 -19.30
C ALA A 80 15.50 2.82 -19.72
N SER A 81 16.32 2.11 -18.93
CA SER A 81 16.82 0.77 -19.25
C SER A 81 16.44 -0.31 -18.24
N LYS A 82 15.58 0.00 -17.25
CA LYS A 82 15.06 -0.99 -16.31
C LYS A 82 14.27 -2.05 -17.08
N LYS A 83 14.62 -3.33 -16.90
CA LYS A 83 13.91 -4.45 -17.52
C LYS A 83 12.76 -4.87 -16.64
N VAL A 84 11.55 -4.92 -17.20
CA VAL A 84 10.34 -5.40 -16.52
C VAL A 84 9.69 -6.51 -17.33
N LYS A 85 9.06 -7.46 -16.63
CA LYS A 85 8.29 -8.54 -17.24
C LYS A 85 6.90 -8.01 -17.58
N ILE A 86 6.49 -8.13 -18.84
CA ILE A 86 5.13 -7.82 -19.30
C ILE A 86 4.44 -9.14 -19.61
N ILE A 87 3.27 -9.35 -19.02
CA ILE A 87 2.39 -10.49 -19.34
C ILE A 87 1.82 -10.21 -20.73
N ASN A 88 2.06 -11.10 -21.69
CA ASN A 88 1.58 -10.92 -23.06
C ASN A 88 0.11 -11.34 -23.22
N ASP A 89 -0.42 -12.16 -22.32
CA ASP A 89 -1.82 -12.59 -22.37
C ASP A 89 -2.74 -11.57 -21.70
N SER A 90 -3.76 -11.17 -22.47
CA SER A 90 -4.79 -10.20 -22.05
C SER A 90 -5.92 -10.85 -21.24
N GLU A 91 -5.94 -12.18 -21.16
CA GLU A 91 -6.94 -12.94 -20.42
C GLU A 91 -6.24 -13.90 -19.47
N PRO A 92 -6.64 -13.95 -18.18
CA PRO A 92 -6.24 -15.04 -17.30
C PRO A 92 -6.94 -16.30 -17.79
N THR A 93 -6.34 -17.02 -18.73
CA THR A 93 -6.79 -18.38 -19.00
C THR A 93 -6.49 -19.18 -17.73
N LEU A 94 -7.53 -19.53 -16.98
CA LEU A 94 -7.55 -20.61 -16.00
C LEU A 94 -7.29 -21.93 -16.75
N SER A 95 -6.11 -22.07 -17.35
CA SER A 95 -5.62 -23.32 -17.88
C SER A 95 -4.67 -23.90 -16.85
N ASP A 96 -4.99 -25.11 -16.38
CA ASP A 96 -4.13 -25.99 -15.58
C ASP A 96 -2.89 -26.45 -16.38
N SER A 97 -2.25 -25.54 -17.10
CA SER A 97 -1.01 -25.77 -17.83
C SER A 97 0.16 -25.50 -16.90
N GLU A 98 1.04 -26.50 -16.70
CA GLU A 98 2.30 -26.42 -15.94
C GLU A 98 3.27 -25.35 -16.45
N GLU A 99 2.99 -24.76 -17.63
CA GLU A 99 3.72 -23.64 -18.20
C GLU A 99 3.04 -22.33 -17.77
N GLY A 100 3.70 -21.59 -16.86
CA GLY A 100 3.23 -20.28 -16.38
C GLY A 100 3.06 -19.23 -17.50
N PRO A 101 2.55 -18.03 -17.17
CA PRO A 101 2.17 -17.03 -18.17
C PRO A 101 3.32 -16.68 -19.12
N VAL A 102 3.03 -16.41 -20.39
CA VAL A 102 4.07 -16.00 -21.34
C VAL A 102 4.44 -14.55 -21.11
N TYR A 103 5.66 -14.31 -20.63
CA TYR A 103 6.19 -12.96 -20.39
C TYR A 103 7.10 -12.50 -21.52
N SER A 104 7.08 -11.21 -21.84
CA SER A 104 8.15 -10.53 -22.60
C SER A 104 8.91 -9.54 -21.71
N LEU A 105 10.22 -9.43 -21.92
CA LEU A 105 11.05 -8.43 -21.25
C LEU A 105 11.05 -7.13 -22.06
N SER A 106 10.56 -6.05 -21.48
CA SER A 106 10.59 -4.72 -22.09
C SER A 106 11.44 -3.74 -21.28
N ASN A 107 11.87 -2.66 -21.92
CA ASN A 107 12.46 -1.53 -21.21
C ASN A 107 11.33 -0.69 -20.61
N CYS A 108 11.50 -0.31 -19.36
CA CYS A 108 10.63 0.61 -18.66
C CYS A 108 11.37 1.93 -18.42
N LEU A 109 10.67 3.04 -18.63
CA LEU A 109 11.10 4.33 -18.13
C LEU A 109 10.75 4.41 -16.64
N TYR A 110 11.79 4.38 -15.80
CA TYR A 110 11.69 4.46 -14.35
C TYR A 110 12.34 5.75 -13.88
N LEU A 111 11.56 6.65 -13.30
CA LEU A 111 12.03 7.93 -12.77
C LEU A 111 11.50 8.11 -11.35
N GLU A 112 12.40 8.10 -10.39
CA GLU A 112 12.12 8.26 -8.97
C GLU A 112 12.93 9.41 -8.39
N TRP A 113 12.28 10.20 -7.54
CA TRP A 113 12.94 11.20 -6.72
C TRP A 113 12.25 11.37 -5.38
N PHE A 114 13.00 11.94 -4.44
CA PHE A 114 12.55 12.25 -3.09
C PHE A 114 12.48 13.77 -2.96
N SER A 115 11.26 14.29 -3.00
CA SER A 115 10.93 15.70 -2.85
C SER A 115 10.82 16.08 -1.38
N GLU A 116 11.37 17.24 -1.01
CA GLU A 116 11.25 17.79 0.34
C GLU A 116 9.80 18.20 0.66
N SER A 117 9.00 18.57 -0.35
CA SER A 117 7.60 19.00 -0.19
C SER A 117 6.59 17.87 -0.39
N ASN A 118 6.83 16.94 -1.32
CA ASN A 118 5.87 15.89 -1.67
C ASN A 118 6.29 14.47 -1.28
N GLY A 119 7.48 14.27 -0.71
CA GLY A 119 8.01 12.95 -0.43
C GLY A 119 8.43 12.20 -1.70
N ARG A 120 8.27 10.87 -1.73
CA ARG A 120 8.65 10.05 -2.89
C ARG A 120 7.67 10.27 -4.05
N VAL A 121 8.21 10.53 -5.24
CA VAL A 121 7.46 10.63 -6.49
C VAL A 121 8.04 9.65 -7.50
N LEU A 122 7.15 8.94 -8.21
CA LEU A 122 7.48 7.86 -9.13
C LEU A 122 6.74 8.02 -10.47
N ILE A 123 7.50 7.87 -11.55
CA ILE A 123 6.99 7.60 -12.89
C ILE A 123 7.58 6.26 -13.34
N GLU A 124 6.73 5.26 -13.53
CA GLU A 124 7.10 3.96 -14.05
C GLU A 124 6.16 3.63 -15.22
N SER A 125 6.69 3.51 -16.44
CA SER A 125 5.88 3.17 -17.61
C SER A 125 6.68 2.50 -18.73
N VAL A 126 6.04 1.50 -19.35
CA VAL A 126 6.52 0.82 -20.56
C VAL A 126 5.89 1.39 -21.85
N ASP A 127 4.79 2.12 -21.74
CA ASP A 127 3.99 2.60 -22.87
C ASP A 127 4.44 3.97 -23.40
N PHE A 128 5.32 4.63 -22.66
CA PHE A 128 5.79 5.95 -23.04
C PHE A 128 6.65 5.88 -24.30
N SER A 129 6.58 6.94 -25.11
CA SER A 129 7.57 7.17 -26.17
C SER A 129 8.64 8.10 -25.63
N TRP A 130 9.92 7.72 -25.71
CA TRP A 130 11.01 8.57 -25.24
C TRP A 130 12.22 8.63 -26.18
N LYS A 131 13.01 9.69 -26.03
CA LYS A 131 14.26 9.95 -26.75
C LYS A 131 15.31 10.44 -25.78
N VAL A 132 16.52 9.91 -25.92
CA VAL A 132 17.69 10.29 -25.12
C VAL A 132 18.72 10.95 -26.04
N SER A 133 19.22 12.12 -25.66
CA SER A 133 20.28 12.81 -26.40
C SER A 133 21.63 12.12 -26.21
N LEU A 134 22.62 12.50 -27.03
CA LEU A 134 24.00 12.12 -26.75
C LEU A 134 24.45 12.69 -25.38
N PRO A 135 25.18 11.90 -24.58
CA PRO A 135 25.64 12.34 -23.27
C PRO A 135 26.78 13.36 -23.42
N LYS A 136 26.74 14.43 -22.62
CA LYS A 136 27.84 15.41 -22.52
C LYS A 136 28.96 14.96 -21.59
N TRP A 137 28.67 14.02 -20.72
CA TRP A 137 29.60 13.38 -19.80
C TRP A 137 29.07 11.97 -19.50
N SER A 138 29.94 11.07 -19.03
CA SER A 138 29.57 9.68 -18.74
C SER A 138 29.91 9.32 -17.30
N LEU A 139 29.04 8.55 -16.66
CA LEU A 139 29.31 7.96 -15.35
C LEU A 139 30.30 6.80 -15.52
N SER A 140 31.32 6.71 -14.65
CA SER A 140 32.18 5.53 -14.58
C SER A 140 31.47 4.41 -13.82
N GLU A 141 31.90 3.15 -13.98
CA GLU A 141 31.31 2.02 -13.25
C GLU A 141 31.42 2.17 -11.72
N ALA A 142 32.52 2.74 -11.22
CA ALA A 142 32.68 3.02 -9.80
C ALA A 142 31.68 4.10 -9.31
N ALA A 143 31.56 5.19 -10.08
CA ALA A 143 30.61 6.27 -9.77
C ALA A 143 29.15 5.81 -9.91
N GLU A 144 28.87 4.83 -10.77
CA GLU A 144 27.55 4.21 -10.89
C GLU A 144 27.17 3.44 -9.65
N LYS A 145 28.08 2.63 -9.11
CA LYS A 145 27.86 1.92 -7.84
C LYS A 145 27.67 2.91 -6.68
N GLU A 146 28.49 3.95 -6.61
CA GLU A 146 28.33 5.02 -5.60
C GLU A 146 26.98 5.72 -5.74
N GLN A 147 26.50 5.97 -6.96
CA GLN A 147 25.20 6.59 -7.20
C GLN A 147 24.04 5.64 -6.81
N GLN A 148 24.13 4.35 -7.13
CA GLN A 148 23.13 3.36 -6.72
C GLN A 148 23.04 3.27 -5.19
N GLU A 149 24.18 3.25 -4.52
CA GLU A 149 24.23 3.26 -3.05
C GLU A 149 23.68 4.57 -2.47
N ALA A 150 24.01 5.71 -3.05
CA ALA A 150 23.44 7.00 -2.65
C ALA A 150 21.91 7.05 -2.83
N ASN A 151 21.38 6.43 -3.90
CA ASN A 151 19.94 6.32 -4.13
C ASN A 151 19.26 5.40 -3.09
N LYS A 152 19.89 4.26 -2.76
CA LYS A 152 19.42 3.37 -1.67
C LYS A 152 19.38 4.11 -0.34
N GLN A 153 20.43 4.85 -0.01
CA GLN A 153 20.49 5.68 1.20
C GLN A 153 19.47 6.81 1.19
N ALA A 154 19.17 7.42 0.04
CA ALA A 154 18.11 8.43 -0.08
C ALA A 154 16.72 7.85 0.24
N MET A 155 16.45 6.62 -0.21
CA MET A 155 15.24 5.88 0.16
C MET A 155 15.20 5.62 1.68
N PHE A 156 16.28 5.12 2.28
CA PHE A 156 16.32 4.86 3.72
C PHE A 156 16.14 6.14 4.54
N LYS A 157 16.77 7.23 4.12
CA LYS A 157 16.61 8.54 4.75
C LYS A 157 15.16 9.04 4.67
N PHE A 158 14.53 8.89 3.51
CA PHE A 158 13.10 9.22 3.35
C PHE A 158 12.23 8.39 4.29
N MET A 159 12.50 7.09 4.41
CA MET A 159 11.77 6.21 5.33
C MET A 159 11.97 6.59 6.80
N ASP A 160 13.19 6.92 7.20
CA ASP A 160 13.51 7.42 8.54
C ASP A 160 12.83 8.77 8.84
N GLU A 161 12.84 9.69 7.88
CA GLU A 161 12.13 10.98 7.99
C GLU A 161 10.61 10.80 8.11
N LEU A 162 10.04 9.87 7.34
CA LEU A 162 8.61 9.54 7.41
C LEU A 162 8.26 8.90 8.77
N SER A 163 9.09 7.97 9.24
CA SER A 163 8.96 7.37 10.57
C SER A 163 9.00 8.44 11.67
N ARG A 164 9.93 9.40 11.61
CA ARG A 164 9.99 10.52 12.56
C ARG A 164 8.80 11.47 12.44
N ALA A 165 8.31 11.75 11.24
CA ALA A 165 7.15 12.62 11.05
C ALA A 165 5.87 12.03 11.67
N LEU A 166 5.72 10.71 11.63
CA LEU A 166 4.67 9.97 12.35
C LEU A 166 4.89 9.98 13.87
N ASN A 167 6.09 10.35 14.33
CA ASN A 167 6.51 10.37 15.72
C ASN A 167 7.06 11.76 16.15
N PRO A 168 6.22 12.80 16.35
CA PRO A 168 6.67 14.02 17.04
C PRO A 168 7.17 13.76 18.48
N ALA A 169 6.87 12.57 19.03
CA ALA A 169 7.07 12.18 20.41
C ALA A 169 8.08 11.03 20.58
N GLU A 170 9.26 11.11 19.96
CA GLU A 170 10.44 10.27 20.27
C GLU A 170 11.00 10.50 21.71
N GLN A 171 10.15 10.75 22.71
CA GLN A 171 10.51 10.79 24.13
C GLN A 171 9.45 10.12 25.02
N ARG A 172 8.89 8.99 24.60
CA ARG A 172 8.39 8.02 25.58
C ARG A 172 9.08 6.70 25.30
N GLU A 173 9.80 6.25 26.31
CA GLU A 173 10.55 5.00 26.37
C GLU A 173 9.68 3.82 25.98
N ALA A 174 10.31 2.65 25.79
CA ALA A 174 9.60 1.38 25.64
C ALA A 174 8.38 1.33 26.58
N PRO A 175 7.22 0.81 26.11
CA PRO A 175 6.00 0.81 26.92
C PRO A 175 6.33 0.29 28.32
N SER A 176 5.96 1.07 29.34
CA SER A 176 5.91 0.52 30.69
C SER A 176 5.02 -0.72 30.64
N GLU A 177 5.21 -1.69 31.54
CA GLU A 177 4.31 -2.85 31.72
C GLU A 177 2.86 -2.45 32.12
N GLU A 178 2.48 -1.19 31.91
CA GLU A 178 1.16 -0.63 32.21
C GLU A 178 0.28 -0.72 30.96
N GLU A 179 -0.95 -1.21 31.15
CA GLU A 179 -1.99 -1.28 30.11
C GLU A 179 -2.15 0.08 29.41
N MET A 180 -2.05 0.08 28.07
CA MET A 180 -2.15 1.30 27.28
C MET A 180 -3.60 1.75 27.14
N ASP A 181 -3.84 3.07 27.17
CA ASP A 181 -5.19 3.60 26.93
C ASP A 181 -5.61 3.50 25.44
N GLU A 182 -6.90 3.75 25.17
CA GLU A 182 -7.47 3.65 23.80
C GLU A 182 -6.82 4.62 22.78
N PHE A 183 -6.19 5.71 23.21
CA PHE A 183 -5.53 6.67 22.34
C PHE A 183 -4.08 6.27 22.05
N GLN A 184 -3.41 5.72 23.06
CA GLN A 184 -2.07 5.15 22.94
C GLN A 184 -2.08 3.94 22.01
N TRP A 185 -3.07 3.04 22.16
CA TRP A 185 -3.25 1.91 21.24
C TRP A 185 -3.54 2.35 19.82
N GLU A 186 -4.41 3.35 19.62
CA GLU A 186 -4.67 3.87 18.26
C GLU A 186 -3.41 4.47 17.63
N ALA A 187 -2.62 5.26 18.38
CA ALA A 187 -1.37 5.81 17.89
C ALA A 187 -0.35 4.71 17.55
N TYR A 188 -0.26 3.67 18.37
CA TYR A 188 0.58 2.51 18.11
C TYR A 188 0.15 1.77 16.86
N LEU A 189 -1.15 1.51 16.69
CA LEU A 189 -1.67 0.82 15.51
C LEU A 189 -1.48 1.65 14.23
N GLN A 190 -1.62 2.98 14.28
CA GLN A 190 -1.28 3.84 13.14
C GLN A 190 0.20 3.72 12.75
N LYS A 191 1.08 3.58 13.75
CA LYS A 191 2.51 3.35 13.52
C LYS A 191 2.75 1.97 12.90
N THR A 192 2.05 0.92 13.35
CA THR A 192 2.19 -0.40 12.73
C THR A 192 1.68 -0.40 11.29
N ASP A 193 0.53 0.23 11.02
CA ASP A 193 -0.02 0.36 9.67
C ASP A 193 0.99 1.06 8.73
N ALA A 194 1.55 2.19 9.17
CA ALA A 194 2.53 2.93 8.37
C ALA A 194 3.84 2.14 8.14
N ARG A 195 4.29 1.35 9.13
CA ARG A 195 5.45 0.45 8.95
C ARG A 195 5.13 -0.68 7.98
N SER A 196 3.93 -1.23 8.00
CA SER A 196 3.46 -2.25 7.06
C SER A 196 3.38 -1.70 5.63
N ASP A 197 2.87 -0.49 5.43
CA ASP A 197 2.87 0.18 4.13
C ASP A 197 4.31 0.38 3.62
N MET A 198 5.22 0.76 4.52
CA MET A 198 6.63 0.92 4.21
C MET A 198 7.30 -0.41 3.83
N LEU A 199 6.96 -1.49 4.52
CA LEU A 199 7.43 -2.84 4.20
C LEU A 199 6.99 -3.26 2.80
N LEU A 200 5.70 -3.07 2.49
CA LEU A 200 5.15 -3.38 1.16
C LEU A 200 5.86 -2.57 0.07
N GLU A 201 6.10 -1.28 0.29
CA GLU A 201 6.78 -0.40 -0.64
C GLU A 201 8.24 -0.82 -0.91
N LEU A 202 8.94 -1.32 0.11
CA LEU A 202 10.30 -1.87 -0.05
C LEU A 202 10.30 -3.20 -0.78
N PHE A 203 9.35 -4.09 -0.49
CA PHE A 203 9.18 -5.34 -1.22
C PHE A 203 8.94 -5.07 -2.71
N GLU A 204 7.99 -4.21 -3.06
CA GLU A 204 7.73 -3.84 -4.46
C GLU A 204 8.98 -3.31 -5.18
N LYS A 205 9.83 -2.55 -4.47
CA LYS A 205 11.04 -1.98 -5.06
C LYS A 205 12.14 -3.03 -5.25
N TYR A 206 12.37 -3.88 -4.27
CA TYR A 206 13.52 -4.78 -4.19
C TYR A 206 13.21 -6.25 -4.46
N GLU A 207 11.98 -6.61 -4.85
CA GLU A 207 11.54 -7.99 -5.12
C GLU A 207 12.52 -8.79 -6.00
N ASN A 208 13.15 -8.12 -6.98
CA ASN A 208 14.06 -8.75 -7.94
C ASN A 208 15.55 -8.66 -7.53
N ASP A 209 15.87 -8.08 -6.37
CA ASP A 209 17.25 -7.98 -5.86
C ASP A 209 17.62 -9.28 -5.10
N PRO A 210 18.76 -9.93 -5.41
CA PRO A 210 19.21 -11.11 -4.69
C PRO A 210 19.38 -10.91 -3.17
N GLN A 211 19.59 -9.67 -2.71
CA GLN A 211 19.74 -9.31 -1.31
C GLN A 211 18.51 -8.57 -0.76
N CYS A 212 17.32 -8.80 -1.35
CA CYS A 212 16.07 -8.15 -0.97
C CYS A 212 15.83 -8.17 0.55
N GLU A 213 15.94 -9.34 1.18
CA GLU A 213 15.73 -9.51 2.63
C GLU A 213 16.69 -8.67 3.46
N GLU A 214 17.97 -8.64 3.11
CA GLU A 214 18.99 -7.86 3.82
C GLU A 214 18.73 -6.34 3.70
N ILE A 215 18.37 -5.90 2.50
CA ILE A 215 18.04 -4.49 2.21
C ILE A 215 16.79 -4.07 2.99
N ILE A 216 15.76 -4.91 3.02
CA ILE A 216 14.52 -4.65 3.75
C ILE A 216 14.79 -4.62 5.24
N ALA A 217 15.48 -5.61 5.79
CA ALA A 217 15.80 -5.66 7.21
C ALA A 217 16.59 -4.42 7.66
N GLN A 218 17.61 -4.04 6.89
CA GLN A 218 18.37 -2.81 7.15
C GLN A 218 17.49 -1.56 7.12
N ALA A 219 16.58 -1.45 6.14
CA ALA A 219 15.66 -0.32 6.02
C ALA A 219 14.63 -0.26 7.16
N MET A 220 14.15 -1.42 7.62
CA MET A 220 13.18 -1.58 8.69
C MET A 220 13.80 -1.46 10.09
N GLY A 221 15.14 -1.38 10.17
CA GLY A 221 15.90 -1.39 11.42
C GLY A 221 15.85 -2.73 12.15
N TRP A 222 15.68 -3.83 11.41
CA TRP A 222 15.67 -5.19 11.94
C TRP A 222 17.08 -5.76 11.96
N GLU A 223 17.44 -6.39 13.07
CA GLU A 223 18.66 -7.19 13.16
C GLU A 223 18.36 -8.56 12.55
N ILE A 224 19.09 -8.93 11.49
CA ILE A 224 19.02 -10.29 10.95
C ILE A 224 19.84 -11.16 11.88
N GLU A 225 19.19 -11.77 12.86
CA GLU A 225 19.80 -12.86 13.59
C GLU A 225 19.98 -14.02 12.61
N SER A 226 21.23 -14.43 12.39
CA SER A 226 21.51 -15.67 11.69
C SER A 226 20.96 -16.81 12.55
N MET A 227 19.75 -17.24 12.28
CA MET A 227 19.19 -18.42 12.92
C MET A 227 19.96 -19.61 12.37
N ASP A 228 20.89 -20.16 13.17
CA ASP A 228 21.51 -21.44 12.86
C ASP A 228 20.39 -22.48 12.87
N VAL A 229 19.92 -22.85 11.68
CA VAL A 229 18.92 -23.90 11.51
C VAL A 229 19.56 -25.23 11.90
N THR A 230 19.48 -25.57 13.19
CA THR A 230 19.94 -26.85 13.71
C THR A 230 18.92 -27.94 13.39
N GLU A 231 19.34 -29.21 13.35
CA GLU A 231 18.40 -30.34 13.24
C GLU A 231 17.37 -30.33 14.39
N GLU A 232 17.74 -29.84 15.58
CA GLU A 232 16.81 -29.63 16.71
C GLU A 232 15.77 -28.53 16.42
N PHE A 233 16.15 -27.43 15.74
CA PHE A 233 15.20 -26.39 15.34
C PHE A 233 14.21 -26.91 14.30
N ILE A 234 14.65 -27.76 13.37
CA ILE A 234 13.79 -28.41 12.37
C ILE A 234 12.83 -29.38 13.06
N ASP A 235 13.30 -30.20 14.00
CA ASP A 235 12.45 -31.12 14.77
C ASP A 235 11.41 -30.36 15.63
N ASP A 236 11.76 -29.22 16.21
CA ASP A 236 10.84 -28.36 16.99
C ASP A 236 9.80 -27.66 16.08
N TRP A 237 10.23 -27.19 14.90
CA TRP A 237 9.34 -26.65 13.86
C TRP A 237 8.38 -27.72 13.30
N ASP A 238 8.86 -28.96 13.12
CA ASP A 238 8.04 -30.10 12.70
C ASP A 238 7.07 -30.56 13.80
N LEU A 239 7.35 -30.25 15.07
CA LEU A 239 6.44 -30.52 16.19
C LEU A 239 5.32 -29.46 16.27
N ASP A 240 5.61 -28.18 16.02
CA ASP A 240 4.59 -27.13 15.90
C ASP A 240 3.68 -27.33 14.68
N GLN A 241 4.21 -27.88 13.57
CA GLN A 241 3.38 -28.26 12.42
C GLN A 241 2.49 -29.49 12.66
N ARG A 242 2.75 -30.31 13.69
CA ARG A 242 1.84 -31.42 14.06
C ARG A 242 0.60 -30.94 14.81
N ASP A 243 0.61 -29.73 15.36
CA ASP A 243 -0.61 -29.04 15.82
C ASP A 243 -1.39 -28.39 14.64
N ASP A 244 -0.86 -28.50 13.42
CA ASP A 244 -1.49 -28.10 12.15
C ASP A 244 -2.17 -29.29 11.43
N ASP A 245 -2.49 -30.37 12.15
CA ASP A 245 -3.58 -31.30 11.81
C ASP A 245 -4.98 -30.59 11.86
N ARG A 246 -5.01 -29.26 11.71
CA ARG A 246 -6.24 -28.51 11.43
C ARG A 246 -6.61 -28.81 9.99
N ASP A 247 -7.78 -29.40 9.83
CA ASP A 247 -8.42 -29.61 8.54
C ASP A 247 -8.34 -28.29 7.73
N PRO A 248 -7.73 -28.27 6.53
CA PRO A 248 -7.70 -27.08 5.67
C PRO A 248 -9.09 -26.54 5.33
N GLU A 249 -10.16 -27.35 5.51
CA GLU A 249 -11.56 -26.94 5.38
C GLU A 249 -12.15 -26.30 6.65
N SER A 250 -11.44 -26.34 7.78
CA SER A 250 -11.84 -25.72 9.05
C SER A 250 -11.23 -24.32 9.15
N GLU A 251 -11.71 -23.39 8.31
CA GLU A 251 -11.42 -21.96 8.46
C GLU A 251 -11.96 -21.50 9.82
N TYR A 252 -11.08 -21.39 10.82
CA TYR A 252 -11.47 -21.02 12.18
C TYR A 252 -12.01 -19.59 12.17
N ILE A 253 -13.29 -19.44 12.49
CA ILE A 253 -13.96 -18.15 12.62
C ILE A 253 -14.30 -17.95 14.10
N PRO A 254 -13.79 -16.90 14.76
CA PRO A 254 -14.10 -16.64 16.15
C PRO A 254 -15.60 -16.46 16.38
N ASN A 255 -16.12 -17.17 17.37
CA ASN A 255 -17.55 -17.19 17.66
C ASN A 255 -17.95 -15.97 18.51
N HIS A 256 -18.14 -14.82 17.87
CA HIS A 256 -18.67 -13.61 18.50
C HIS A 256 -19.94 -13.11 17.78
N PRO A 257 -21.03 -12.76 18.50
CA PRO A 257 -22.29 -12.33 17.88
C PRO A 257 -22.15 -11.18 16.87
N LEU A 258 -21.27 -10.20 17.17
CA LEU A 258 -21.01 -9.08 16.26
C LEU A 258 -20.27 -9.51 14.99
N ILE A 259 -19.33 -10.45 15.08
CA ILE A 259 -18.61 -11.00 13.93
C ILE A 259 -19.62 -11.77 13.05
N THR A 260 -20.36 -12.72 13.64
CA THR A 260 -21.34 -13.52 12.92
C THR A 260 -22.41 -12.65 12.25
N SER A 261 -22.91 -11.62 12.94
CA SER A 261 -23.89 -10.69 12.38
C SER A 261 -23.31 -9.92 11.19
N MET A 262 -22.07 -9.43 11.27
CA MET A 262 -21.47 -8.71 10.14
C MET A 262 -21.15 -9.64 8.96
N MET A 263 -20.77 -10.89 9.23
CA MET A 263 -20.54 -11.90 8.19
C MET A 263 -21.84 -12.26 7.43
N ASP A 264 -22.95 -12.42 8.14
CA ASP A 264 -24.26 -12.66 7.51
C ASP A 264 -24.68 -11.48 6.62
N ILE A 265 -24.55 -10.26 7.14
CA ILE A 265 -24.83 -9.02 6.39
C ILE A 265 -23.96 -8.96 5.13
N THR A 266 -22.65 -9.20 5.26
CA THR A 266 -21.69 -9.13 4.14
C THR A 266 -21.99 -10.19 3.09
N SER A 267 -22.30 -11.42 3.51
CA SER A 267 -22.66 -12.52 2.60
C SER A 267 -23.94 -12.21 1.84
N ARG A 268 -24.99 -11.76 2.53
CA ARG A 268 -26.26 -11.36 1.90
C ARG A 268 -26.07 -10.21 0.93
N LEU A 269 -25.26 -9.22 1.30
CA LEU A 269 -24.94 -8.09 0.44
C LEU A 269 -24.25 -8.55 -0.85
N TYR A 270 -23.28 -9.45 -0.75
CA TYR A 270 -22.58 -10.03 -1.89
C TYR A 270 -23.56 -10.80 -2.81
N TYR A 271 -24.33 -11.75 -2.27
CA TYR A 271 -25.25 -12.56 -3.07
C TYR A 271 -26.35 -11.72 -3.75
N GLU A 272 -26.91 -10.73 -3.06
CA GLU A 272 -27.94 -9.85 -3.63
C GLU A 272 -27.37 -8.92 -4.72
N ALA A 273 -26.13 -8.44 -4.55
CA ALA A 273 -25.44 -7.63 -5.54
C ALA A 273 -25.05 -8.46 -6.78
N GLU A 274 -24.52 -9.66 -6.58
CA GLU A 274 -24.12 -10.58 -7.65
C GLU A 274 -25.33 -11.06 -8.47
N SER A 275 -26.40 -11.49 -7.82
CA SER A 275 -27.63 -11.96 -8.49
C SER A 275 -28.30 -10.88 -9.36
N ARG A 276 -28.07 -9.60 -9.05
CA ARG A 276 -28.53 -8.44 -9.82
C ARG A 276 -27.50 -7.92 -10.81
N LYS A 277 -26.33 -8.55 -10.92
CA LYS A 277 -25.22 -8.15 -11.78
C LYS A 277 -24.75 -6.71 -11.53
N LEU A 278 -24.76 -6.31 -10.26
CA LEU A 278 -24.30 -4.99 -9.82
C LEU A 278 -22.79 -4.93 -9.63
N ILE A 279 -22.13 -6.09 -9.52
CA ILE A 279 -20.68 -6.26 -9.43
C ILE A 279 -20.08 -6.26 -10.84
N THR A 280 -19.02 -5.48 -11.06
CA THR A 280 -18.32 -5.37 -12.35
C THR A 280 -16.81 -5.51 -12.15
N GLU A 281 -16.03 -5.60 -13.23
CA GLU A 281 -14.55 -5.54 -13.13
C GLU A 281 -14.01 -4.13 -12.85
N ASP A 282 -14.83 -3.09 -13.03
CA ASP A 282 -14.44 -1.71 -12.74
C ASP A 282 -14.29 -1.47 -11.22
N GLY A 283 -13.07 -1.17 -10.77
CA GLY A 283 -12.77 -0.81 -9.38
C GLY A 283 -13.44 0.49 -8.91
N ALA A 284 -13.87 1.36 -9.84
CA ALA A 284 -14.63 2.56 -9.51
C ALA A 284 -16.13 2.28 -9.25
N ASN A 285 -16.60 1.05 -9.46
CA ASN A 285 -17.99 0.69 -9.21
C ASN A 285 -18.32 0.80 -7.71
N PRO A 286 -19.33 1.59 -7.32
CA PRO A 286 -19.69 1.79 -5.92
C PRO A 286 -20.17 0.51 -5.22
N TRP A 287 -20.72 -0.48 -5.95
CA TRP A 287 -21.10 -1.78 -5.38
C TRP A 287 -19.89 -2.63 -5.03
N ASN A 288 -18.81 -2.58 -5.82
CA ASN A 288 -17.55 -3.24 -5.48
C ASN A 288 -16.94 -2.64 -4.22
N GLN A 289 -16.93 -1.29 -4.14
CA GLN A 289 -16.46 -0.58 -2.96
C GLN A 289 -17.29 -0.90 -1.71
N LEU A 290 -18.61 -1.01 -1.86
CA LEU A 290 -19.50 -1.40 -0.78
C LEU A 290 -19.18 -2.78 -0.22
N ILE A 291 -19.00 -3.78 -1.09
CA ILE A 291 -18.63 -5.15 -0.68
C ILE A 291 -17.27 -5.14 0.02
N TRP A 292 -16.30 -4.42 -0.54
CA TRP A 292 -14.97 -4.28 0.05
C TRP A 292 -15.02 -3.66 1.46
N HIS A 293 -15.77 -2.56 1.65
CA HIS A 293 -15.96 -1.96 2.98
C HIS A 293 -16.62 -2.92 3.98
N ALA A 294 -17.60 -3.71 3.53
CA ALA A 294 -18.28 -4.69 4.38
C ALA A 294 -17.32 -5.81 4.83
N GLN A 295 -16.52 -6.36 3.90
CA GLN A 295 -15.50 -7.37 4.20
C GLN A 295 -14.42 -6.83 5.16
N MET A 296 -13.93 -5.60 4.93
CA MET A 296 -12.96 -4.96 5.82
C MET A 296 -13.52 -4.74 7.22
N THR A 297 -14.82 -4.44 7.34
CA THR A 297 -15.50 -4.33 8.65
C THR A 297 -15.49 -5.66 9.39
N VAL A 298 -15.76 -6.79 8.70
CA VAL A 298 -15.64 -8.14 9.29
C VAL A 298 -14.23 -8.37 9.80
N SER A 299 -13.21 -8.14 8.97
CA SER A 299 -11.80 -8.34 9.35
C SER A 299 -11.42 -7.55 10.59
N LYS A 300 -11.82 -6.27 10.69
CA LYS A 300 -11.52 -5.46 11.88
C LYS A 300 -12.33 -5.86 13.12
N LEU A 301 -13.53 -6.43 12.96
CA LEU A 301 -14.27 -7.01 14.08
C LEU A 301 -13.62 -8.29 14.59
N ILE A 302 -13.13 -9.16 13.70
CA ILE A 302 -12.36 -10.36 14.07
C ILE A 302 -11.13 -9.94 14.87
N ALA A 303 -10.31 -9.02 14.33
CA ALA A 303 -9.12 -8.52 15.01
C ALA A 303 -9.38 -7.89 16.38
N ALA A 304 -10.59 -7.37 16.63
CA ALA A 304 -10.96 -6.78 17.92
C ALA A 304 -11.47 -7.80 18.94
N LEU A 305 -12.04 -8.92 18.48
CA LEU A 305 -12.92 -9.77 19.29
C LEU A 305 -12.55 -11.25 19.26
N GLU A 306 -11.51 -11.65 18.53
CA GLU A 306 -11.01 -13.03 18.49
C GLU A 306 -10.63 -13.53 19.88
N GLU A 307 -9.68 -12.86 20.54
CA GLU A 307 -9.28 -13.19 21.92
C GLU A 307 -10.46 -13.11 22.90
N VAL A 308 -11.36 -12.13 22.71
CA VAL A 308 -12.57 -11.98 23.53
C VAL A 308 -13.51 -13.17 23.38
N ALA A 309 -13.67 -13.70 22.15
CA ALA A 309 -14.49 -14.86 21.87
C ALA A 309 -13.91 -16.14 22.50
N GLU A 310 -12.58 -16.22 22.60
CA GLU A 310 -11.86 -17.32 23.23
C GLU A 310 -11.80 -17.22 24.77
N GLY A 311 -12.22 -16.08 25.33
CA GLY A 311 -12.15 -15.81 26.77
C GLY A 311 -10.73 -15.52 27.26
N VAL A 312 -9.82 -15.15 26.36
CA VAL A 312 -8.47 -14.68 26.67
C VAL A 312 -8.58 -13.27 27.26
N PRO A 313 -7.85 -12.94 28.34
CA PRO A 313 -7.84 -11.60 28.91
C PRO A 313 -7.18 -10.62 27.94
N SER A 314 -7.99 -9.80 27.25
CA SER A 314 -7.53 -8.74 26.36
C SER A 314 -7.53 -7.37 27.05
N GLU A 315 -6.57 -6.52 26.68
CA GLU A 315 -6.51 -5.15 27.18
C GLU A 315 -7.72 -4.32 26.74
N PRO A 316 -8.46 -3.67 27.66
CA PRO A 316 -9.64 -2.89 27.29
C PRO A 316 -9.32 -1.74 26.32
N GLY A 317 -8.16 -1.09 26.46
CA GLY A 317 -7.70 -0.05 25.55
C GLY A 317 -7.51 -0.54 24.11
N PHE A 318 -6.93 -1.73 23.94
CA PHE A 318 -6.73 -2.37 22.64
C PHE A 318 -8.07 -2.70 21.97
N VAL A 319 -8.97 -3.38 22.70
CA VAL A 319 -10.29 -3.76 22.19
C VAL A 319 -11.04 -2.51 21.73
N VAL A 320 -11.05 -1.44 22.52
CA VAL A 320 -11.76 -0.21 22.16
C VAL A 320 -11.12 0.51 20.96
N ALA A 321 -9.78 0.55 20.86
CA ALA A 321 -9.10 1.13 19.70
C ALA A 321 -9.46 0.38 18.40
N THR A 322 -9.41 -0.95 18.41
CA THR A 322 -9.74 -1.77 17.24
C THR A 322 -11.24 -1.72 16.91
N LEU A 323 -12.12 -1.64 17.90
CA LEU A 323 -13.55 -1.39 17.68
C LEU A 323 -13.85 0.00 17.10
N LYS A 324 -13.08 1.04 17.43
CA LYS A 324 -13.22 2.36 16.75
C LYS A 324 -12.92 2.25 15.26
N ARG A 325 -11.90 1.46 14.89
CA ARG A 325 -11.52 1.22 13.49
C ARG A 325 -12.60 0.44 12.74
N SER A 326 -13.17 -0.60 13.36
CA SER A 326 -14.31 -1.32 12.76
C SER A 326 -15.54 -0.42 12.64
N LEU A 327 -15.81 0.44 13.63
CA LEU A 327 -16.91 1.39 13.61
C LEU A 327 -16.77 2.42 12.48
N HIS A 328 -15.54 2.89 12.20
CA HIS A 328 -15.27 3.78 11.07
C HIS A 328 -15.62 3.10 9.73
N LEU A 329 -15.16 1.87 9.51
CA LEU A 329 -15.48 1.08 8.31
C LEU A 329 -16.98 0.77 8.21
N LEU A 330 -17.65 0.55 9.34
CA LEU A 330 -19.10 0.36 9.37
C LEU A 330 -19.84 1.63 8.93
N HIS A 331 -19.38 2.83 9.34
CA HIS A 331 -19.94 4.09 8.85
C HIS A 331 -19.69 4.27 7.35
N LEU A 332 -18.51 3.91 6.85
CA LEU A 332 -18.22 3.93 5.40
C LEU A 332 -19.12 2.96 4.64
N THR A 333 -19.36 1.76 5.18
CA THR A 333 -20.28 0.77 4.59
C THR A 333 -21.70 1.34 4.50
N ILE A 334 -22.20 1.97 5.57
CA ILE A 334 -23.52 2.63 5.61
C ILE A 334 -23.59 3.81 4.62
N ALA A 335 -22.54 4.63 4.54
CA ALA A 335 -22.51 5.76 3.61
C ALA A 335 -22.45 5.28 2.14
N THR A 336 -21.69 4.22 1.86
CA THR A 336 -21.54 3.68 0.51
C THR A 336 -22.84 3.03 0.03
N ILE A 337 -23.53 2.27 0.88
CA ILE A 337 -24.84 1.69 0.50
C ILE A 337 -25.86 2.79 0.22
N GLU A 338 -25.86 3.88 0.98
CA GLU A 338 -26.70 5.05 0.70
C GLU A 338 -26.36 5.72 -0.63
N ALA A 339 -25.07 5.86 -0.95
CA ALA A 339 -24.61 6.39 -2.22
C ALA A 339 -25.06 5.50 -3.40
N CYS A 340 -24.91 4.18 -3.29
CA CYS A 340 -25.37 3.21 -4.30
C CYS A 340 -26.87 3.35 -4.60
N ILE A 341 -27.69 3.54 -3.56
CA ILE A 341 -29.16 3.61 -3.68
C ILE A 341 -29.62 4.95 -4.26
N SER A 342 -28.84 6.03 -4.09
CA SER A 342 -29.27 7.39 -4.42
C SER A 342 -29.69 7.60 -5.89
N LEU A 343 -29.16 6.77 -6.80
CA LEU A 343 -29.45 6.83 -8.23
C LEU A 343 -30.77 6.14 -8.61
N ASP A 344 -31.12 5.03 -7.94
CA ASP A 344 -32.40 4.32 -8.14
C ASP A 344 -32.94 3.68 -6.84
N PRO A 345 -33.70 4.42 -6.03
CA PRO A 345 -34.20 3.93 -4.75
C PRO A 345 -35.28 2.84 -4.86
N GLU A 346 -36.03 2.79 -5.96
CA GLU A 346 -37.14 1.86 -6.15
C GLU A 346 -36.60 0.46 -6.47
N GLU A 347 -35.56 0.36 -7.30
CA GLU A 347 -34.91 -0.91 -7.66
C GLU A 347 -34.09 -1.53 -6.52
N HIS A 348 -33.71 -0.74 -5.52
CA HIS A 348 -32.82 -1.15 -4.43
C HIS A 348 -33.49 -1.29 -3.06
N ARG A 349 -34.82 -1.47 -3.02
CA ARG A 349 -35.58 -1.65 -1.74
C ARG A 349 -35.08 -2.79 -0.85
N TRP A 350 -34.47 -3.83 -1.43
CA TRP A 350 -33.89 -4.96 -0.70
C TRP A 350 -32.79 -4.54 0.30
N THR A 351 -32.13 -3.41 0.06
CA THR A 351 -31.09 -2.85 0.95
C THR A 351 -31.65 -2.30 2.27
N GLN A 352 -32.97 -2.09 2.40
CA GLN A 352 -33.57 -1.48 3.58
C GLN A 352 -33.39 -2.33 4.84
N GLU A 353 -33.49 -3.65 4.73
CA GLU A 353 -33.30 -4.56 5.85
C GLU A 353 -31.83 -4.61 6.26
N ILE A 354 -30.93 -4.75 5.28
CA ILE A 354 -29.47 -4.70 5.47
C ILE A 354 -29.05 -3.42 6.19
N ARG A 355 -29.58 -2.26 5.77
CA ARG A 355 -29.27 -0.97 6.44
C ARG A 355 -29.71 -0.96 7.91
N LYS A 356 -30.90 -1.48 8.22
CA LYS A 356 -31.37 -1.56 9.62
C LYS A 356 -30.47 -2.46 10.47
N GLU A 357 -30.03 -3.58 9.90
CA GLU A 357 -29.09 -4.48 10.57
C GLU A 357 -27.73 -3.81 10.79
N LEU A 358 -27.18 -3.09 9.79
CA LEU A 358 -25.94 -2.32 9.93
C LEU A 358 -26.04 -1.25 11.03
N PHE A 359 -27.16 -0.53 11.13
CA PHE A 359 -27.38 0.42 12.22
C PHE A 359 -27.51 -0.27 13.59
N SER A 360 -28.12 -1.45 13.64
CA SER A 360 -28.26 -2.20 14.89
C SER A 360 -26.91 -2.74 15.36
N LEU A 361 -26.10 -3.25 14.43
CA LEU A 361 -24.72 -3.66 14.67
C LEU A 361 -23.86 -2.48 15.16
N ARG A 362 -24.04 -1.28 14.57
CA ARG A 362 -23.37 -0.06 14.98
C ARG A 362 -23.62 0.28 16.45
N GLU A 363 -24.88 0.25 16.88
CA GLU A 363 -25.22 0.50 18.29
C GLU A 363 -24.59 -0.56 19.20
N ALA A 364 -24.66 -1.84 18.81
CA ALA A 364 -24.08 -2.92 19.60
C ALA A 364 -22.55 -2.82 19.74
N VAL A 365 -21.84 -2.36 18.71
CA VAL A 365 -20.40 -2.05 18.77
C VAL A 365 -20.13 -0.89 19.73
N ILE A 366 -20.94 0.18 19.68
CA ILE A 366 -20.80 1.34 20.58
C ILE A 366 -21.05 0.94 22.04
N ASP A 367 -22.07 0.12 22.30
CA ASP A 367 -22.39 -0.39 23.64
C ASP A 367 -21.25 -1.26 24.18
N LEU A 368 -20.68 -2.14 23.34
CA LEU A 368 -19.53 -2.96 23.71
C LEU A 368 -18.32 -2.09 24.07
N MET A 369 -18.01 -1.07 23.26
CA MET A 369 -16.95 -0.11 23.56
C MET A 369 -17.20 0.62 24.88
N HIS A 370 -18.45 0.94 25.21
CA HIS A 370 -18.77 1.59 26.48
C HIS A 370 -18.50 0.68 27.67
N ASN A 371 -18.83 -0.62 27.56
CA ASN A 371 -18.54 -1.60 28.60
C ASN A 371 -17.04 -1.73 28.88
N TYR A 372 -16.22 -1.82 27.83
CA TYR A 372 -14.75 -1.91 27.97
C TYR A 372 -14.10 -0.61 28.47
N ARG A 373 -14.76 0.54 28.36
CA ARG A 373 -14.28 1.79 29.00
C ARG A 373 -14.60 1.86 30.49
N GLN A 374 -15.53 1.04 30.97
CA GLN A 374 -15.96 1.01 32.37
C GLN A 374 -15.31 -0.10 33.18
N SER A 375 -14.86 -1.18 32.51
CA SER A 375 -13.96 -2.20 33.07
C SER A 375 -12.59 -1.61 33.32
#